data_AF-A0A2I8VHK0-F1
#
_entry.id   AF-A0A2I8VHK0-F1
#
_cell.length_a   1.000
_cell.length_b   1.000
_cell.length_c   1.000
_cell.angle_alpha   90.00
_cell.angle_beta   90.00
_cell.angle_gamma   90.00
#
_symmetry.space_group_name_H-M   'P 1'
#
loop_
_entity.id
_entity.type
_entity.pdbx_description
1 polymer ?
#
loop_
_entity_poly.entity_id
_entity_poly.type
_entity_poly.pdbx_seq_one_letter_code
_entity_poly.pdbx_strand_id
1 'polypeptide(L)'
;MGISYSRPGSPPARTTTGLYISSINRDTGRATLMSSRRVLTGMSDSLRVELAISCRSHCPVAEASVTVDGEIGDVSQAVVGGERLDEYRVPRETTGAVGTPVFETSEEVVYRTSRPCGTGCPCERIEAAGCPTTSVRAVDGRLVVSFHAPDRATVRQAVEALQGDFDVELRRLVASGGSEAESDTRVVDRARLTDRQREVIEAAHRLGYFEYPRRTTAEAVAGTLGVSPSAFAETLRAAERAVLDEFFPA
;
A
#
# COMPACT_ATOMS: atom_id res chain seq x y z
N MET A 1 -35.15 43.26 -26.50
CA MET A 1 -34.94 42.38 -25.33
C MET A 1 -33.60 41.69 -25.52
N GLY A 2 -32.51 42.39 -25.18
CA GLY A 2 -31.13 41.91 -25.36
C GLY A 2 -30.57 41.48 -24.02
N ILE A 3 -30.03 40.26 -23.94
CA ILE A 3 -29.45 39.71 -22.72
C ILE A 3 -27.95 39.99 -22.75
N SER A 4 -27.52 40.91 -21.88
CA SER A 4 -26.13 41.21 -21.56
C SER A 4 -25.57 40.14 -20.62
N TYR A 5 -24.55 39.41 -21.06
CA TYR A 5 -23.78 38.52 -20.18
C TYR A 5 -22.55 39.24 -19.61
N SER A 6 -22.52 39.37 -18.29
CA SER A 6 -21.38 39.85 -17.52
C SER A 6 -20.31 38.76 -17.43
N ARG A 7 -19.04 39.11 -17.69
CA ARG A 7 -17.89 38.21 -17.53
C ARG A 7 -17.62 37.94 -16.05
N PRO A 8 -17.46 36.68 -15.60
CA PRO A 8 -16.89 36.41 -14.29
C PRO A 8 -15.35 36.59 -14.32
N GLY A 9 -14.82 37.18 -13.26
CA GLY A 9 -13.40 37.50 -13.10
C GLY A 9 -12.48 36.28 -13.10
N SER A 10 -11.26 36.49 -13.57
CA SER A 10 -10.19 35.50 -13.60
C SER A 10 -9.85 34.95 -12.20
N PRO A 11 -9.82 33.62 -11.98
CA PRO A 11 -9.25 33.04 -10.77
C PRO A 11 -7.70 33.06 -10.82
N PRO A 12 -7.00 33.05 -9.68
CA PRO A 12 -5.54 33.16 -9.62
C PRO A 12 -4.85 31.91 -10.20
N ALA A 13 -3.66 32.12 -10.75
CA ALA A 13 -2.82 31.10 -11.38
C ALA A 13 -2.57 29.91 -10.43
N ARG A 14 -3.12 28.74 -10.76
CA ARG A 14 -2.78 27.47 -10.13
C ARG A 14 -1.55 26.89 -10.81
N THR A 15 -0.52 26.60 -10.02
CA THR A 15 0.64 25.82 -10.44
C THR A 15 0.21 24.36 -10.56
N THR A 16 -0.25 23.97 -11.74
CA THR A 16 -0.62 22.59 -12.07
C THR A 16 0.64 21.83 -12.48
N THR A 17 1.07 20.86 -11.68
CA THR A 17 1.96 19.79 -12.14
C THR A 17 1.13 18.87 -13.03
N GLY A 18 1.10 19.15 -14.33
CA GLY A 18 0.41 18.34 -15.33
C GLY A 18 1.41 17.66 -16.25
N LEU A 19 1.34 16.33 -16.36
CA LEU A 19 1.86 15.61 -17.51
C LEU A 19 1.01 16.00 -18.72
N TYR A 20 1.57 16.73 -19.69
CA TYR A 20 0.88 17.05 -20.94
C TYR A 20 1.40 16.18 -22.07
N ILE A 21 0.50 15.48 -22.76
CA ILE A 21 0.78 14.87 -24.05
C ILE A 21 0.81 16.04 -25.06
N SER A 22 2.00 16.46 -25.51
CA SER A 22 2.12 17.62 -26.40
C SER A 22 1.72 17.30 -27.84
N SER A 23 1.82 16.04 -28.27
CA SER A 23 1.39 15.59 -29.60
C SER A 23 1.30 14.07 -29.70
N ILE A 24 0.36 13.58 -30.51
CA ILE A 24 0.27 12.18 -30.96
C ILE A 24 0.62 12.18 -32.45
N ASN A 25 1.72 11.51 -32.84
CA ASN A 25 2.05 11.32 -34.25
C ASN A 25 1.16 10.21 -34.82
N ARG A 26 0.18 10.57 -35.65
CA ARG A 26 -0.87 9.65 -36.15
C ARG A 26 -0.36 8.55 -37.09
N ASP A 27 0.85 8.66 -37.60
CA ASP A 27 1.39 7.65 -38.52
C ASP A 27 2.21 6.55 -37.81
N THR A 28 2.52 6.70 -36.51
CA THR A 28 3.38 5.73 -35.78
C THR A 28 2.93 5.38 -34.35
N GLY A 29 1.91 6.06 -33.79
CA GLY A 29 1.32 5.69 -32.49
C GLY A 29 2.24 5.83 -31.27
N ARG A 30 3.42 6.45 -31.40
CA ARG A 30 4.34 6.70 -30.28
C ARG A 30 4.10 8.06 -29.63
N ALA A 31 3.93 8.07 -28.30
CA ALA A 31 3.93 9.27 -27.47
C ALA A 31 5.35 9.53 -26.93
N THR A 32 5.87 10.75 -27.12
CA THR A 32 7.15 11.18 -26.55
C THR A 32 6.90 11.88 -25.22
N LEU A 33 7.35 11.29 -24.11
CA LEU A 33 7.30 11.90 -22.78
C LEU A 33 8.62 12.66 -22.54
N MET A 34 8.55 13.99 -22.39
CA MET A 34 9.68 14.78 -21.89
C MET A 34 9.59 14.93 -20.38
N SER A 35 10.52 14.30 -19.67
CA SER A 35 10.70 14.45 -18.22
C SER A 35 11.45 15.75 -17.93
N SER A 36 10.80 16.71 -17.27
CA SER A 36 11.48 17.88 -16.72
C SER A 36 12.02 17.51 -15.33
N ARG A 37 13.33 17.23 -15.26
CA ARG A 37 14.06 17.13 -13.98
C ARG A 37 14.11 18.52 -13.34
N ARG A 38 13.23 18.78 -12.36
CA ARG A 38 13.50 19.81 -11.35
C ARG A 38 14.28 19.17 -10.20
N VAL A 39 15.48 19.67 -9.97
CA VAL A 39 16.24 19.44 -8.74
C VAL A 39 15.44 20.08 -7.60
N LEU A 40 14.88 19.26 -6.69
CA LEU A 40 14.20 19.74 -5.50
C LEU A 40 15.25 20.09 -4.45
N THR A 41 15.64 21.36 -4.42
CA THR A 41 16.48 21.93 -3.37
C THR A 41 15.70 21.94 -2.06
N GLY A 42 16.11 21.12 -1.08
CA GLY A 42 15.67 21.17 0.32
C GLY A 42 14.47 20.28 0.68
N MET A 43 14.64 18.96 0.70
CA MET A 43 13.74 18.10 1.47
C MET A 43 14.08 18.27 2.95
N SER A 44 13.22 18.93 3.71
CA SER A 44 13.22 18.85 5.18
C SER A 44 13.14 17.38 5.59
N ASP A 45 13.81 17.00 6.69
CA ASP A 45 13.82 15.62 7.22
C ASP A 45 12.42 15.05 7.34
N SER A 46 11.99 14.26 6.35
CA SER A 46 10.70 13.57 6.37
C SER A 46 10.81 12.31 7.22
N LEU A 47 9.71 11.94 7.87
CA LEU A 47 9.63 10.80 8.75
C LEU A 47 8.74 9.73 8.13
N ARG A 48 9.22 8.50 8.08
CA ARG A 48 8.38 7.32 7.89
C ARG A 48 7.99 6.77 9.25
N VAL A 49 6.68 6.68 9.47
CA VAL A 49 6.11 6.28 10.75
C VAL A 49 5.27 5.03 10.57
N GLU A 50 5.37 4.12 11.52
CA GLU A 50 4.47 2.98 11.66
C GLU A 50 3.87 2.97 13.06
N LEU A 51 2.55 2.99 13.15
CA LEU A 51 1.78 2.91 14.38
C LEU A 51 1.05 1.58 14.45
N ALA A 52 1.05 0.93 15.61
CA ALA A 52 0.11 -0.13 15.94
C ALA A 52 -1.02 0.47 16.79
N ILE A 53 -2.27 0.21 16.41
CA ILE A 53 -3.45 0.87 16.97
C ILE A 53 -4.48 -0.21 17.29
N SER A 54 -4.80 -0.39 18.57
CA SER A 54 -5.86 -1.31 18.99
C SER A 54 -7.23 -0.72 18.62
N CYS A 55 -7.94 -1.35 17.67
CA CYS A 55 -9.17 -0.82 17.11
C CYS A 55 -10.13 -1.96 16.76
N ARG A 56 -11.12 -2.25 17.61
CA ARG A 56 -12.04 -3.39 17.38
C ARG A 56 -13.39 -3.00 16.79
N SER A 57 -13.76 -1.72 16.80
CA SER A 57 -15.12 -1.27 16.44
C SER A 57 -15.19 -0.10 15.45
N HIS A 58 -14.08 0.56 15.16
CA HIS A 58 -14.04 1.74 14.27
C HIS A 58 -13.42 1.43 12.89
N CYS A 59 -13.04 0.17 12.65
CA CYS A 59 -12.50 -0.29 11.37
C CYS A 59 -12.92 -1.75 11.12
N PRO A 60 -13.74 -2.01 10.09
CA PRO A 60 -14.16 -3.37 9.73
C PRO A 60 -13.01 -4.32 9.41
N VAL A 61 -11.88 -3.80 8.88
CA VAL A 61 -10.69 -4.61 8.60
C VAL A 61 -10.03 -5.10 9.87
N ALA A 62 -9.99 -4.25 10.91
CA ALA A 62 -9.48 -4.66 12.21
C ALA A 62 -10.42 -5.66 12.88
N GLU A 63 -11.74 -5.46 12.78
CA GLU A 63 -12.73 -6.44 13.22
C GLU A 63 -12.54 -7.80 12.54
N ALA A 64 -12.40 -7.82 11.21
CA ALA A 64 -12.13 -9.04 10.44
C ALA A 64 -10.84 -9.74 10.91
N SER A 65 -9.80 -8.99 11.25
CA SER A 65 -8.53 -9.57 11.70
C SER A 65 -8.59 -10.34 13.03
N VAL A 66 -9.71 -10.26 13.76
CA VAL A 66 -9.95 -11.07 14.97
C VAL A 66 -10.29 -12.52 14.62
N THR A 67 -10.96 -12.73 13.47
CA THR A 67 -11.42 -14.07 13.05
C THR A 67 -10.57 -14.68 11.96
N VAL A 68 -9.87 -13.84 11.18
CA VAL A 68 -8.93 -14.29 10.16
C VAL A 68 -7.65 -14.79 10.83
N ASP A 69 -7.26 -16.03 10.53
CA ASP A 69 -5.97 -16.56 10.96
C ASP A 69 -4.83 -15.84 10.23
N GLY A 70 -3.95 -15.20 11.00
CA GLY A 70 -2.79 -14.47 10.47
C GLY A 70 -3.03 -12.98 10.26
N GLU A 71 -2.23 -12.37 9.38
CA GLU A 71 -2.28 -10.94 9.09
C GLU A 71 -3.10 -10.67 7.83
N ILE A 72 -4.00 -9.69 7.91
CA ILE A 72 -4.63 -9.08 6.75
C ILE A 72 -3.70 -8.00 6.21
N GLY A 73 -3.09 -8.25 5.05
CA GLY A 73 -2.22 -7.30 4.35
C GLY A 73 -2.89 -6.61 3.16
N ASP A 74 -2.18 -5.63 2.59
CA ASP A 74 -2.50 -5.00 1.29
C ASP A 74 -3.90 -4.37 1.21
N VAL A 75 -4.32 -3.74 2.32
CA VAL A 75 -5.64 -3.11 2.42
C VAL A 75 -5.68 -1.88 1.52
N SER A 76 -6.49 -1.96 0.47
CA SER A 76 -6.72 -0.84 -0.46
C SER A 76 -7.84 0.05 0.07
N GLN A 77 -7.61 1.37 0.09
CA GLN A 77 -8.53 2.32 0.70
C GLN A 77 -8.96 3.40 -0.30
N ALA A 78 -10.24 3.76 -0.26
CA ALA A 78 -10.78 4.87 -1.06
C ALA A 78 -11.90 5.60 -0.30
N VAL A 79 -12.12 6.87 -0.65
CA VAL A 79 -13.30 7.62 -0.19
C VAL A 79 -14.12 7.99 -1.42
N VAL A 80 -15.38 7.54 -1.45
CA VAL A 80 -16.31 7.78 -2.56
C VAL A 80 -17.64 8.23 -1.98
N GLY A 81 -18.09 9.44 -2.34
CA GLY A 81 -19.39 9.94 -1.91
C GLY A 81 -19.58 10.09 -0.40
N GLY A 82 -18.50 10.29 0.37
CA GLY A 82 -18.55 10.37 1.83
C GLY A 82 -18.49 9.02 2.55
N GLU A 83 -18.38 7.92 1.80
CA GLU A 83 -18.14 6.58 2.31
C GLU A 83 -16.66 6.23 2.19
N ARG A 84 -16.08 5.69 3.26
CA ARG A 84 -14.79 5.04 3.24
C ARG A 84 -14.95 3.57 2.87
N LEU A 85 -14.28 3.19 1.80
CA LEU A 85 -14.22 1.84 1.26
C LEU A 85 -12.86 1.25 1.60
N ASP A 86 -12.85 0.04 2.18
CA ASP A 86 -11.63 -0.76 2.26
C ASP A 86 -11.85 -2.10 1.55
N GLU A 87 -10.84 -2.51 0.79
CA GLU A 87 -10.74 -3.85 0.22
C GLU A 87 -9.56 -4.60 0.83
N TYR A 88 -9.79 -5.83 1.24
CA TYR A 88 -8.75 -6.69 1.80
C TYR A 88 -8.93 -8.14 1.36
N ARG A 89 -7.83 -8.90 1.39
CA ARG A 89 -7.76 -10.29 0.93
C ARG A 89 -7.63 -11.23 2.12
N VAL A 90 -8.30 -12.37 2.02
CA VAL A 90 -8.18 -13.48 2.98
C VAL A 90 -8.14 -14.81 2.23
N PRO A 91 -7.53 -15.86 2.81
CA PRO A 91 -7.62 -17.22 2.26
C PRO A 91 -9.07 -17.65 2.06
N ARG A 92 -9.35 -18.41 1.00
CA ARG A 92 -10.71 -18.80 0.60
C ARG A 92 -11.49 -19.55 1.69
N GLU A 93 -10.81 -20.36 2.48
CA GLU A 93 -11.39 -21.15 3.57
C GLU A 93 -11.64 -20.33 4.85
N THR A 94 -11.34 -19.03 4.83
CA THR A 94 -11.49 -18.17 6.00
C THR A 94 -12.96 -17.97 6.34
N THR A 95 -13.31 -18.21 7.61
CA THR A 95 -14.65 -17.94 8.12
C THR A 95 -14.65 -16.64 8.93
N GLY A 96 -15.79 -15.94 8.98
CA GLY A 96 -15.92 -14.69 9.75
C GLY A 96 -15.36 -13.43 9.08
N ALA A 97 -14.96 -13.49 7.81
CA ALA A 97 -14.59 -12.30 7.06
C ALA A 97 -15.76 -11.28 7.02
N VAL A 98 -15.42 -10.00 7.20
CA VAL A 98 -16.37 -8.89 7.30
C VAL A 98 -16.50 -8.17 5.96
N GLY A 99 -17.72 -8.00 5.46
CA GLY A 99 -18.02 -7.21 4.26
C GLY A 99 -18.58 -8.05 3.11
N THR A 100 -18.65 -7.44 1.93
CA THR A 100 -19.19 -8.05 0.73
C THR A 100 -18.06 -8.63 -0.12
N PRO A 101 -18.10 -9.91 -0.53
CA PRO A 101 -17.10 -10.45 -1.45
C PRO A 101 -17.25 -9.78 -2.82
N VAL A 102 -16.15 -9.27 -3.37
CA VAL A 102 -16.13 -8.58 -4.68
C VAL A 102 -15.29 -9.29 -5.74
N PHE A 103 -14.43 -10.22 -5.31
CA PHE A 103 -13.60 -11.05 -6.19
C PHE A 103 -13.20 -12.34 -5.46
N GLU A 104 -13.13 -13.45 -6.17
CA GLU A 104 -12.76 -14.76 -5.62
C GLU A 104 -11.85 -15.50 -6.60
N THR A 105 -10.82 -16.16 -6.07
CA THR A 105 -9.98 -17.13 -6.77
C THR A 105 -10.07 -18.49 -6.09
N SER A 106 -9.32 -19.49 -6.57
CA SER A 106 -9.21 -20.77 -5.88
C SER A 106 -8.48 -20.68 -4.53
N GLU A 107 -7.68 -19.63 -4.29
CA GLU A 107 -6.85 -19.50 -3.09
C GLU A 107 -7.36 -18.43 -2.11
N GLU A 108 -8.02 -17.38 -2.60
CA GLU A 108 -8.35 -16.19 -1.81
C GLU A 108 -9.68 -15.54 -2.23
N VAL A 109 -10.26 -14.77 -1.30
CA VAL A 109 -11.43 -13.93 -1.52
C VAL A 109 -11.09 -12.49 -1.14
N VAL A 110 -11.47 -11.54 -1.99
CA VAL A 110 -11.40 -10.09 -1.72
C VAL A 110 -12.74 -9.64 -1.16
N TYR A 111 -12.71 -9.08 0.05
CA TYR A 111 -13.87 -8.46 0.69
C TYR A 111 -13.78 -6.95 0.60
N ARG A 112 -14.91 -6.32 0.29
CA ARG A 112 -15.09 -4.87 0.37
C ARG A 112 -15.97 -4.53 1.57
N THR A 113 -15.51 -3.58 2.36
CA THR A 113 -16.28 -2.96 3.44
C THR A 113 -16.54 -1.51 3.09
N SER A 114 -17.65 -0.97 3.57
CA SER A 114 -17.98 0.44 3.48
C SER A 114 -18.43 0.95 4.84
N ARG A 115 -18.06 2.18 5.16
CA ARG A 115 -18.57 2.90 6.33
C ARG A 115 -18.64 4.39 6.03
N PRO A 116 -19.56 5.13 6.67
CA PRO A 116 -19.53 6.59 6.59
C PRO A 116 -18.22 7.14 7.13
N CYS A 117 -17.67 8.15 6.46
CA CYS A 117 -16.60 8.98 7.03
C CYS A 117 -17.10 9.71 8.29
N GLY A 118 -16.18 10.17 9.14
CA GLY A 118 -16.49 10.86 10.39
C GLY A 118 -16.88 9.91 11.53
N THR A 119 -16.77 8.59 11.33
CA THR A 119 -17.07 7.56 12.33
C THR A 119 -15.88 7.24 13.24
N GLY A 120 -14.82 8.05 13.18
CA GLY A 120 -13.68 7.94 14.10
C GLY A 120 -12.63 6.93 13.68
N CYS A 121 -12.61 6.47 12.42
CA CYS A 121 -11.61 5.52 11.91
C CYS A 121 -10.17 6.02 12.15
N PRO A 122 -9.24 5.19 12.67
CA PRO A 122 -7.86 5.59 12.87
C PRO A 122 -7.16 6.13 11.62
N CYS A 123 -7.40 5.52 10.46
CA CYS A 123 -6.82 5.95 9.19
C CYS A 123 -7.29 7.37 8.82
N GLU A 124 -8.57 7.67 9.03
CA GLU A 124 -9.15 8.99 8.77
C GLU A 124 -8.55 10.06 9.68
N ARG A 125 -8.28 9.74 10.96
CA ARG A 125 -7.64 10.69 11.89
C ARG A 125 -6.20 11.01 11.51
N ILE A 126 -5.46 10.02 11.04
CA ILE A 126 -4.09 10.21 10.53
C ILE A 126 -4.13 11.06 9.26
N GLU A 127 -5.06 10.78 8.34
CA GLU A 127 -5.27 11.56 7.12
C GLU A 127 -5.66 13.02 7.41
N ALA A 128 -6.53 13.24 8.40
CA ALA A 128 -6.96 14.57 8.84
C ALA A 128 -5.80 15.39 9.45
N ALA A 129 -4.77 14.74 9.99
CA ALA A 129 -3.52 15.37 10.40
C ALA A 129 -2.58 15.67 9.20
N GLY A 130 -3.05 15.50 7.97
CA GLY A 130 -2.28 15.76 6.74
C GLY A 130 -1.36 14.61 6.33
N CYS A 131 -1.56 13.41 6.89
CA CYS A 131 -0.74 12.23 6.63
C CYS A 131 -1.55 11.14 5.92
N PRO A 132 -1.55 11.07 4.57
CA PRO A 132 -2.13 9.92 3.89
C PRO A 132 -1.47 8.62 4.34
N THR A 133 -2.28 7.58 4.55
CA THR A 133 -1.78 6.24 4.85
C THR A 133 -1.12 5.66 3.61
N THR A 134 0.03 5.00 3.78
CA THR A 134 0.76 4.33 2.70
C THR A 134 0.64 2.82 2.76
N SER A 135 0.36 2.26 3.94
CA SER A 135 0.04 0.85 4.13
C SER A 135 -0.85 0.71 5.35
N VAL A 136 -1.87 -0.13 5.24
CA VAL A 136 -2.71 -0.55 6.35
C VAL A 136 -2.72 -2.06 6.37
N ARG A 137 -2.46 -2.61 7.55
CA ARG A 137 -2.45 -4.05 7.83
C ARG A 137 -3.24 -4.28 9.11
N ALA A 138 -3.78 -5.47 9.29
CA ALA A 138 -4.55 -5.79 10.49
C ALA A 138 -4.25 -7.19 11.03
N VAL A 139 -4.13 -7.30 12.34
CA VAL A 139 -3.89 -8.57 13.04
C VAL A 139 -4.51 -8.51 14.43
N ASP A 140 -5.34 -9.49 14.79
CA ASP A 140 -5.96 -9.62 16.13
C ASP A 140 -6.62 -8.33 16.67
N GLY A 141 -7.37 -7.65 15.81
CA GLY A 141 -8.07 -6.41 16.18
C GLY A 141 -7.16 -5.18 16.32
N ARG A 142 -5.92 -5.28 15.84
CA ARG A 142 -4.97 -4.15 15.77
C ARG A 142 -4.73 -3.76 14.33
N LEU A 143 -4.75 -2.46 14.06
CA LEU A 143 -4.26 -1.89 12.81
C LEU A 143 -2.78 -1.58 12.93
N VAL A 144 -2.01 -1.94 11.91
CA VAL A 144 -0.65 -1.44 11.71
C VAL A 144 -0.69 -0.49 10.52
N VAL A 145 -0.50 0.80 10.79
CA VAL A 145 -0.65 1.87 9.81
C VAL A 145 0.69 2.54 9.57
N SER A 146 1.13 2.56 8.32
CA SER A 146 2.29 3.33 7.87
C SER A 146 1.87 4.63 7.20
N PHE A 147 2.62 5.70 7.41
CA PHE A 147 2.47 6.98 6.72
C PHE A 147 3.79 7.76 6.70
N HIS A 148 3.80 8.84 5.91
CA HIS A 148 4.91 9.80 5.91
C HIS A 148 4.47 11.10 6.55
N ALA A 149 5.33 11.67 7.38
CA ALA A 149 5.13 12.97 8.00
C ALA A 149 6.27 13.92 7.61
N PRO A 150 6.01 15.22 7.43
CA PRO A 150 7.04 16.20 7.08
C PRO A 150 7.99 16.49 8.25
N ASP A 151 7.54 16.31 9.50
CA ASP A 151 8.33 16.54 10.71
C ASP A 151 7.74 15.82 11.93
N ARG A 152 8.44 15.89 13.07
CA ARG A 152 8.00 15.27 14.35
C ARG A 152 6.75 15.93 14.94
N ALA A 153 6.47 17.20 14.63
CA ALA A 153 5.28 17.87 15.15
C ALA A 153 4.01 17.31 14.51
N THR A 154 4.03 17.04 13.20
CA THR A 154 2.92 16.35 12.52
C THR A 154 2.71 14.94 13.06
N VAL A 155 3.79 14.20 13.37
CA VAL A 155 3.66 12.87 14.01
C VAL A 155 2.96 12.97 15.36
N ARG A 156 3.34 13.93 16.20
CA ARG A 156 2.66 14.16 17.49
C ARG A 156 1.18 14.46 17.30
N GLN A 157 0.83 15.35 16.36
CA GLN A 157 -0.56 15.66 16.05
C GLN A 157 -1.36 14.43 15.63
N ALA A 158 -0.81 13.56 14.77
CA ALA A 158 -1.45 12.34 14.35
C ALA A 158 -1.66 11.35 15.53
N VAL A 159 -0.66 11.21 16.41
CA VAL A 159 -0.75 10.36 17.60
C VAL A 159 -1.76 10.92 18.61
N GLU A 160 -1.74 12.22 18.88
CA GLU A 160 -2.68 12.91 19.78
C GLU A 160 -4.14 12.76 19.29
N ALA A 161 -4.38 12.82 17.98
CA ALA A 161 -5.71 12.60 17.41
C ALA A 161 -6.24 11.17 17.65
N LEU A 162 -5.35 10.19 17.87
CA LEU A 162 -5.71 8.79 18.09
C LEU A 162 -5.84 8.44 19.58
N GLN A 163 -4.94 8.94 20.42
CA GLN A 163 -4.82 8.55 21.84
C GLN A 163 -6.08 8.79 22.70
N GLY A 164 -7.01 9.65 22.24
CA GLY A 164 -8.28 9.87 22.93
C GLY A 164 -9.23 8.67 22.91
N ASP A 165 -9.19 7.86 21.84
CA ASP A 165 -10.16 6.77 21.62
C ASP A 165 -9.50 5.42 21.36
N PHE A 166 -8.17 5.39 21.19
CA PHE A 166 -7.41 4.19 20.83
C PHE A 166 -6.16 4.05 21.69
N ASP A 167 -5.79 2.81 21.94
CA ASP A 167 -4.44 2.47 22.43
C ASP A 167 -3.47 2.44 21.24
N VAL A 168 -2.42 3.26 21.32
CA VAL A 168 -1.51 3.57 20.21
C VAL A 168 -0.07 3.32 20.62
N GLU A 169 0.63 2.52 19.83
CA GLU A 169 2.03 2.22 19.99
C GLU A 169 2.82 2.66 18.75
N LEU A 170 3.87 3.45 18.95
CA LEU A 170 4.82 3.79 17.89
C LEU A 170 5.76 2.60 17.65
N ARG A 171 5.56 1.89 16.54
CA ARG A 171 6.38 0.73 16.16
C ARG A 171 7.69 1.13 15.49
N ARG A 172 7.64 2.13 14.61
CA ARG A 172 8.80 2.56 13.84
C ARG A 172 8.73 4.06 13.54
N LEU A 173 9.88 4.73 13.65
CA LEU A 173 10.07 6.10 13.22
C LEU A 173 11.44 6.24 12.58
N VAL A 174 11.47 6.52 11.29
CA VAL A 174 12.67 6.60 10.46
C VAL A 174 12.75 7.99 9.86
N ALA A 175 13.89 8.67 9.97
CA ALA A 175 14.10 9.99 9.37
C ALA A 175 14.91 9.88 8.07
N SER A 176 14.45 10.56 7.02
CA SER A 176 15.09 10.56 5.70
C SER A 176 16.43 11.32 5.64
N GLY A 177 16.84 12.01 6.71
CA GLY A 177 18.06 12.84 6.79
C GLY A 177 19.02 12.49 7.92
N GLY A 178 18.83 11.35 8.59
CA GLY A 178 19.84 10.80 9.50
C GLY A 178 21.05 10.28 8.69
N SER A 179 22.27 10.57 9.14
CA SER A 179 23.52 10.14 8.51
C SER A 179 23.47 8.69 8.02
N GLU A 180 23.72 8.48 6.71
CA GLU A 180 24.09 7.30 5.87
C GLU A 180 24.07 5.84 6.38
N ALA A 181 23.69 5.56 7.61
CA ALA A 181 23.51 4.24 8.18
C ALA A 181 22.10 4.17 8.77
N GLU A 182 21.30 3.22 8.28
CA GLU A 182 19.99 2.83 8.81
C GLU A 182 18.76 3.64 8.37
N SER A 183 18.43 3.55 7.07
CA SER A 183 17.08 3.12 6.68
C SER A 183 16.94 2.84 5.18
N ASP A 184 17.32 1.64 4.74
CA ASP A 184 17.07 1.17 3.38
C ASP A 184 15.64 0.62 3.22
N THR A 185 14.62 1.41 3.57
CA THR A 185 13.22 0.97 3.41
C THR A 185 12.67 1.48 2.08
N ARG A 186 13.01 0.77 1.02
CA ARG A 186 12.49 0.97 -0.34
C ARG A 186 11.09 0.38 -0.49
N VAL A 187 10.25 1.03 -1.29
CA VAL A 187 8.90 0.56 -1.60
C VAL A 187 9.01 -0.32 -2.85
N VAL A 188 8.84 -1.63 -2.65
CA VAL A 188 8.95 -2.61 -3.73
C VAL A 188 7.74 -2.57 -4.65
N ASP A 189 7.98 -2.21 -5.91
CA ASP A 189 6.93 -2.21 -6.93
C ASP A 189 6.67 -3.64 -7.39
N ARG A 190 5.64 -4.27 -6.80
CA ARG A 190 5.20 -5.62 -7.14
C ARG A 190 4.82 -5.77 -8.61
N ALA A 191 4.51 -4.68 -9.34
CA ALA A 191 4.17 -4.72 -10.77
C ALA A 191 5.39 -5.04 -11.66
N ARG A 192 6.61 -4.98 -11.14
CA ARG A 192 7.82 -5.40 -11.88
C ARG A 192 7.98 -6.90 -11.99
N LEU A 193 7.34 -7.66 -11.08
CA LEU A 193 7.27 -9.11 -11.19
C LEU A 193 6.22 -9.46 -12.24
N THR A 194 6.58 -10.37 -13.15
CA THR A 194 5.58 -11.02 -13.99
C THR A 194 4.62 -11.83 -13.12
N ASP A 195 3.40 -12.08 -13.60
CA ASP A 195 2.43 -12.89 -12.87
C ASP A 195 3.02 -14.24 -12.44
N ARG A 196 3.81 -14.86 -13.32
CA ARG A 196 4.47 -16.14 -13.05
C ARG A 196 5.59 -16.02 -12.00
N GLN A 197 6.35 -14.94 -12.00
CA GLN A 197 7.37 -14.68 -10.99
C GLN A 197 6.75 -14.45 -9.61
N ARG A 198 5.64 -13.68 -9.58
CA ARG A 198 4.88 -13.42 -8.36
C ARG A 198 4.32 -14.71 -7.77
N GLU A 199 3.63 -15.50 -8.58
CA GLU A 199 3.06 -16.79 -8.18
C GLU A 199 4.13 -17.73 -7.59
N VAL A 200 5.31 -17.80 -8.21
CA VAL A 200 6.42 -18.65 -7.74
C VAL A 200 6.99 -18.18 -6.39
N ILE A 201 7.23 -16.87 -6.22
CA ILE A 201 7.71 -16.33 -4.95
C ILE A 201 6.67 -16.49 -3.84
N GLU A 202 5.40 -16.23 -4.14
CA GLU A 202 4.29 -16.33 -3.17
C GLU A 202 4.09 -17.78 -2.71
N ALA A 203 4.10 -18.74 -3.64
CA ALA A 203 4.02 -20.16 -3.30
C ALA A 203 5.23 -20.62 -2.48
N ALA A 204 6.45 -20.24 -2.86
CA ALA A 204 7.66 -20.56 -2.10
C ALA A 204 7.62 -19.96 -0.68
N HIS A 205 7.17 -18.71 -0.55
CA HIS A 205 7.02 -18.05 0.75
C HIS A 205 5.97 -18.75 1.62
N ARG A 206 4.77 -18.96 1.09
CA ARG A 206 3.64 -19.59 1.79
C ARG A 206 3.95 -21.01 2.27
N LEU A 207 4.73 -21.77 1.49
CA LEU A 207 5.13 -23.13 1.84
C LEU A 207 6.36 -23.19 2.77
N GLY A 208 6.91 -22.05 3.17
CA GLY A 208 8.04 -21.96 4.09
C GLY A 208 9.39 -22.37 3.47
N TYR A 209 9.56 -22.14 2.16
CA TYR A 209 10.80 -22.44 1.43
C TYR A 209 11.97 -21.56 1.89
N PHE A 210 11.68 -20.32 2.26
CA PHE A 210 12.66 -19.34 2.72
C PHE A 210 12.89 -19.35 4.25
N GLU A 211 12.15 -20.17 4.99
CA GLU A 211 12.27 -20.23 6.46
C GLU A 211 13.56 -20.95 6.90
N TYR A 212 13.99 -20.68 8.15
CA TYR A 212 15.03 -21.46 8.81
C TYR A 212 14.51 -21.99 10.17
N PRO A 213 14.48 -23.33 10.39
CA PRO A 213 14.73 -24.38 9.41
C PRO A 213 13.67 -24.40 8.30
N ARG A 214 14.05 -24.78 7.07
CA ARG A 214 13.12 -24.84 5.93
C ARG A 214 12.00 -25.82 6.22
N ARG A 215 10.75 -25.40 5.97
CA ARG A 215 9.56 -26.26 6.12
C ARG A 215 9.27 -27.07 4.85
N THR A 216 9.83 -26.67 3.70
CA THR A 216 9.63 -27.33 2.41
C THR A 216 10.91 -27.34 1.56
N THR A 217 10.92 -28.15 0.49
CA THR A 217 12.01 -28.20 -0.49
C THR A 217 11.60 -27.58 -1.82
N ALA A 218 12.58 -27.29 -2.69
CA ALA A 218 12.31 -26.77 -4.03
C ALA A 218 11.48 -27.75 -4.86
N GLU A 219 11.73 -29.05 -4.71
CA GLU A 219 10.99 -30.11 -5.41
C GLU A 219 9.54 -30.16 -4.96
N ALA A 220 9.27 -30.01 -3.66
CA ALA A 220 7.91 -29.99 -3.13
C ALA A 220 7.14 -28.76 -3.63
N VAL A 221 7.75 -27.57 -3.62
CA VAL A 221 7.14 -26.34 -4.15
C VAL A 221 6.89 -26.44 -5.66
N ALA A 222 7.85 -26.96 -6.42
CA ALA A 222 7.70 -27.19 -7.85
C ALA A 222 6.55 -28.17 -8.15
N GLY A 223 6.43 -29.23 -7.34
CA GLY A 223 5.32 -30.18 -7.39
C GLY A 223 3.97 -29.52 -7.15
N THR A 224 3.87 -28.63 -6.15
CA THR A 224 2.65 -27.83 -5.92
C THR A 224 2.29 -26.93 -7.10
N LEU A 225 3.29 -26.35 -7.76
CA LEU A 225 3.12 -25.44 -8.90
C LEU A 225 2.97 -26.16 -10.25
N GLY A 226 2.99 -27.49 -10.28
CA GLY A 226 2.88 -28.28 -11.51
C GLY A 226 4.02 -28.06 -12.51
N VAL A 227 5.22 -27.68 -12.04
CA VAL A 227 6.39 -27.43 -12.89
C VAL A 227 7.59 -28.29 -12.51
N SER A 228 8.58 -28.36 -13.39
CA SER A 228 9.84 -29.01 -13.04
C SER A 228 10.58 -28.20 -11.97
N PRO A 229 11.39 -28.86 -11.11
CA PRO A 229 12.27 -28.17 -10.17
C PRO A 229 13.21 -27.17 -10.84
N SER A 230 13.64 -27.45 -12.07
CA SER A 230 14.48 -26.54 -12.86
C SER A 230 13.73 -25.27 -13.27
N ALA A 231 12.49 -25.38 -13.75
CA ALA A 231 11.66 -24.24 -14.15
C ALA A 231 11.24 -23.39 -12.93
N PHE A 232 10.96 -24.03 -11.80
CA PHE A 232 10.77 -23.34 -10.53
C PHE A 232 12.02 -22.53 -10.14
N ALA A 233 13.19 -23.17 -10.11
CA ALA A 233 14.43 -22.49 -9.73
C ALA A 233 14.80 -21.34 -10.68
N GLU A 234 14.57 -21.50 -11.99
CA GLU A 234 14.79 -20.45 -12.98
C GLU A 234 13.86 -19.25 -12.76
N THR A 235 12.57 -19.51 -12.61
CA THR A 235 11.58 -18.46 -12.37
C THR A 235 11.84 -17.75 -11.04
N LEU A 236 12.18 -18.51 -10.01
CA LEU A 236 12.50 -17.97 -8.69
C LEU A 236 13.71 -17.05 -8.76
N ARG A 237 14.79 -17.45 -9.43
CA ARG A 237 15.97 -16.59 -9.65
C ARG A 237 15.65 -15.32 -10.42
N ALA A 238 14.77 -15.41 -11.43
CA ALA A 238 14.34 -14.24 -12.19
C ALA A 238 13.55 -13.27 -11.31
N ALA A 239 12.68 -13.79 -10.45
CA ALA A 239 11.91 -13.01 -9.50
C ALA A 239 12.81 -12.38 -8.41
N GLU A 240 13.74 -13.14 -7.84
CA GLU A 240 14.75 -12.65 -6.89
C GLU A 240 15.61 -11.55 -7.51
N ARG A 241 16.05 -11.71 -8.77
CA ARG A 241 16.80 -10.66 -9.49
C ARG A 241 15.98 -9.39 -9.64
N ALA A 242 14.71 -9.50 -10.06
CA ALA A 242 13.85 -8.33 -10.22
C ALA A 242 13.67 -7.55 -8.91
N VAL A 243 13.60 -8.25 -7.77
CA VAL A 243 13.59 -7.63 -6.44
C VAL A 243 14.94 -7.02 -6.10
N LEU A 244 16.05 -7.74 -6.31
CA LEU A 244 17.41 -7.27 -6.00
C LEU A 244 17.82 -6.05 -6.83
N ASP A 245 17.41 -5.96 -8.11
CA ASP A 245 17.66 -4.81 -8.98
C ASP A 245 17.00 -3.54 -8.45
N GLU A 246 15.98 -3.67 -7.58
CA GLU A 246 15.37 -2.53 -6.90
C GLU A 246 16.19 -2.04 -5.71
N PHE A 247 16.83 -2.96 -4.99
CA PHE A 247 17.72 -2.62 -3.88
C PHE A 247 19.10 -2.13 -4.37
N PHE A 248 19.58 -2.64 -5.50
CA PHE A 248 20.88 -2.35 -6.09
C PHE A 248 20.78 -1.85 -7.54
N PRO A 249 20.19 -0.67 -7.79
CA PRO A 249 20.13 -0.09 -9.13
C PRO A 249 21.54 0.24 -9.63
N ALA A 250 21.82 -0.10 -10.90
CA ALA A 250 23.09 0.16 -11.58
C ALA A 250 23.34 1.66 -11.87
#